data_AF-A0A4C2A832-F1
#
_entry.id   AF-A0A4C2A832-F1
#
_cell.length_a   1.000
_cell.length_b   1.000
_cell.length_c   1.000
_cell.angle_alpha   90.00
_cell.angle_beta   90.00
_cell.angle_gamma   90.00
#
_symmetry.space_group_name_H-M   'P 1'
#
loop_
_entity.id
_entity.type
_entity.pdbx_description
1 polymer ?
#
loop_
_entity_poly.entity_id
_entity_poly.type
_entity_poly.pdbx_seq_one_letter_code
_entity_poly.pdbx_strand_id
1 'polypeptide(L)'
;MEPITTRRYNTNKADWTEFCLQLRNTLQKYGIAEKVERTKRPEDLEANSREYIAAIQEVCEEIFPKIGQRKTKANPPPGRLPDTLLRNSEGKTLSPHESAKLLANTFYPDDSVSTDMPFHIRTRERIEDKPVEGLRLSEDDPPFTRVELKAVLRELNPKRLRDQTA
;
A
#
# COMPACT_ATOMS: atom_id res chain seq x y z
N MET A 1 -14.57 -10.35 8.11
CA MET A 1 -14.62 -9.32 7.06
C MET A 1 -14.98 -10.05 5.79
N GLU A 2 -16.19 -9.84 5.26
CA GLU A 2 -16.61 -10.53 4.04
C GLU A 2 -15.84 -9.99 2.82
N PRO A 3 -15.55 -10.84 1.82
CA PRO A 3 -14.85 -10.40 0.63
C PRO A 3 -15.69 -9.36 -0.13
N ILE A 4 -15.12 -8.19 -0.39
CA ILE A 4 -15.74 -7.06 -1.12
C ILE A 4 -16.11 -7.44 -2.56
N THR A 5 -15.54 -8.53 -3.09
CA THR A 5 -15.72 -8.97 -4.47
C THR A 5 -16.00 -10.46 -4.55
N THR A 6 -16.84 -10.82 -5.51
CA THR A 6 -17.12 -12.21 -5.90
C THR A 6 -15.97 -12.85 -6.71
N ARG A 7 -14.94 -12.07 -7.08
CA ARG A 7 -13.79 -12.57 -7.84
C ARG A 7 -12.77 -13.25 -6.91
N ARG A 8 -12.36 -14.45 -7.28
CA ARG A 8 -11.37 -15.26 -6.54
C ARG A 8 -9.92 -14.93 -6.93
N TYR A 9 -9.66 -14.64 -8.21
CA TYR A 9 -8.33 -14.37 -8.75
C TYR A 9 -8.16 -12.94 -9.21
N ASN A 10 -6.96 -12.41 -9.07
CA ASN A 10 -6.60 -11.09 -9.56
C ASN A 10 -6.11 -11.19 -11.02
N THR A 11 -7.06 -11.22 -11.95
CA THR A 11 -6.82 -11.36 -13.39
C THR A 11 -6.08 -10.17 -14.01
N ASN A 12 -6.03 -9.01 -13.34
CA ASN A 12 -5.25 -7.86 -13.81
C ASN A 12 -3.74 -8.06 -13.62
N LYS A 13 -3.34 -8.99 -12.74
CA LYS A 13 -1.94 -9.33 -12.48
C LYS A 13 -1.57 -10.72 -13.03
N ALA A 14 -2.45 -11.29 -13.84
CA ALA A 14 -2.25 -12.59 -14.45
C ALA A 14 -1.24 -12.49 -15.61
N ASP A 15 -0.31 -13.44 -15.68
CA ASP A 15 0.45 -13.70 -16.90
C ASP A 15 -0.35 -14.65 -17.80
N TRP A 16 -0.98 -14.08 -18.84
CA TRP A 16 -1.79 -14.84 -19.78
C TRP A 16 -0.96 -15.70 -20.72
N THR A 17 0.32 -15.38 -20.93
CA THR A 17 1.20 -16.17 -21.79
C THR A 17 1.61 -17.47 -21.10
N GLU A 18 1.98 -17.37 -19.82
CA GLU A 18 2.26 -18.52 -18.97
C GLU A 18 1.01 -19.40 -18.80
N PHE A 19 -0.15 -18.79 -18.57
CA PHE A 19 -1.43 -19.51 -18.50
C PHE A 19 -1.71 -20.32 -19.76
N CYS A 20 -1.61 -19.69 -20.95
CA CYS A 20 -1.85 -20.40 -22.21
C CYS A 20 -0.89 -21.57 -22.42
N LEU A 21 0.38 -21.41 -22.02
CA LEU A 21 1.39 -22.46 -22.15
C LEU A 21 1.09 -23.64 -21.21
N GLN A 22 0.88 -23.35 -19.92
CA GLN A 22 0.59 -24.39 -18.93
C GLN A 22 -0.74 -25.10 -19.23
N LEU A 23 -1.80 -24.36 -19.60
CA LEU A 23 -3.08 -24.98 -19.96
C LEU A 23 -2.91 -25.95 -21.14
N ARG A 24 -2.17 -25.57 -22.18
CA ARG A 24 -1.90 -26.46 -23.31
C ARG A 24 -1.18 -27.74 -22.86
N ASN A 25 -0.15 -27.61 -22.03
CA ASN A 25 0.59 -28.75 -21.49
C ASN A 25 -0.31 -29.67 -20.66
N THR A 26 -1.16 -29.09 -19.81
CA THR A 26 -2.10 -29.81 -18.95
C THR A 26 -3.18 -30.54 -19.78
N LEU A 27 -3.73 -29.88 -20.80
CA LEU A 27 -4.70 -30.52 -21.71
C LEU A 27 -4.08 -31.66 -22.51
N GLN A 28 -2.82 -31.51 -22.93
CA GLN A 28 -2.07 -32.56 -23.61
C GLN A 28 -1.75 -33.73 -22.66
N LYS A 29 -1.33 -33.43 -21.43
CA LYS A 29 -1.06 -34.43 -20.37
C LYS A 29 -2.29 -35.28 -20.07
N TYR A 30 -3.47 -34.67 -19.98
CA TYR A 30 -4.72 -35.38 -19.74
C TYR A 30 -5.34 -35.99 -21.01
N GLY A 31 -4.77 -35.73 -22.19
CA GLY A 31 -5.28 -36.25 -23.46
C GLY A 31 -6.71 -35.79 -23.77
N ILE A 32 -7.14 -34.65 -23.25
CA ILE A 32 -8.56 -34.24 -23.29
C ILE A 32 -9.04 -34.05 -24.74
N ALA A 33 -8.19 -33.51 -25.62
CA ALA A 33 -8.52 -33.35 -27.03
C ALA A 33 -8.83 -34.69 -27.72
N GLU A 34 -8.00 -35.71 -27.47
CA GLU A 34 -8.17 -37.06 -28.02
C GLU A 34 -9.41 -37.76 -27.45
N LYS A 35 -9.71 -37.56 -26.16
CA LYS A 35 -10.93 -38.07 -25.53
C LYS A 35 -12.19 -37.49 -26.17
N VAL A 36 -12.21 -36.17 -26.42
CA VAL A 36 -13.33 -35.48 -27.06
C VAL A 36 -13.58 -36.03 -28.47
N GLU A 37 -12.53 -36.23 -29.28
CA GLU A 37 -12.66 -36.78 -30.63
C GLU A 37 -13.22 -38.22 -30.65
N ARG A 38 -12.89 -39.03 -29.63
CA ARG A 38 -13.37 -40.42 -29.52
C ARG A 38 -14.78 -40.56 -28.95
N THR A 39 -15.37 -39.46 -28.48
CA THR A 39 -16.63 -39.49 -27.76
C THR A 39 -17.79 -39.77 -28.70
N LYS A 40 -18.61 -40.79 -28.38
CA LYS A 40 -19.81 -41.15 -29.18
C LYS A 40 -21.12 -40.98 -28.41
N ARG A 41 -21.05 -40.85 -27.08
CA ARG A 41 -22.20 -40.75 -26.18
C ARG A 41 -22.21 -39.40 -25.48
N PRO A 42 -23.39 -38.84 -25.17
CA PRO A 42 -23.50 -37.55 -24.50
C PRO A 42 -23.00 -37.60 -23.04
N GLU A 43 -23.13 -38.74 -22.36
CA GLU A 43 -22.64 -38.90 -20.98
C GLU A 43 -21.11 -38.74 -20.89
N ASP A 44 -20.40 -39.31 -21.85
CA ASP A 44 -18.95 -39.23 -21.96
C ASP A 44 -18.48 -37.79 -22.26
N LEU A 45 -19.29 -37.01 -22.99
CA LEU A 45 -19.02 -35.60 -23.26
C LEU A 45 -19.12 -34.75 -21.98
N GLU A 46 -20.08 -35.06 -21.11
CA GLU A 46 -20.22 -34.36 -19.83
C GLU A 46 -19.07 -34.74 -18.87
N ALA A 47 -18.59 -35.97 -18.91
CA ALA A 47 -17.37 -36.35 -18.20
C ALA A 47 -16.15 -35.56 -18.71
N ASN A 48 -15.98 -35.44 -20.03
CA ASN A 48 -14.90 -34.67 -20.63
C ASN A 48 -14.98 -33.18 -20.30
N SER A 49 -16.18 -32.60 -20.25
CA SER A 49 -16.36 -31.19 -19.89
C SER A 49 -15.95 -30.94 -18.43
N ARG A 50 -16.28 -31.86 -17.52
CA ARG A 50 -15.84 -31.81 -16.12
C ARG A 50 -14.33 -31.92 -15.99
N GLU A 51 -13.69 -32.83 -16.74
CA GLU A 51 -12.23 -32.93 -16.78
C GLU A 51 -11.57 -31.65 -17.32
N TYR A 52 -12.14 -31.06 -18.38
CA TYR A 52 -11.65 -29.80 -18.94
C TYR A 52 -11.75 -28.63 -17.95
N ILE A 53 -12.89 -28.51 -17.27
CA ILE A 53 -13.10 -27.50 -16.22
C ILE A 53 -12.12 -27.72 -15.06
N ALA A 54 -11.91 -28.97 -14.65
CA ALA A 54 -10.94 -29.29 -13.60
C ALA A 54 -9.51 -28.89 -14.00
N ALA A 55 -9.11 -29.16 -15.25
CA ALA A 55 -7.80 -28.74 -15.77
C ALA A 55 -7.64 -27.21 -15.77
N ILE A 56 -8.68 -26.45 -16.14
CA ILE A 56 -8.64 -24.98 -16.05
C ILE A 56 -8.49 -24.52 -14.60
N GLN A 57 -9.25 -25.11 -13.68
CA GLN A 57 -9.21 -24.75 -12.26
C GLN A 57 -7.83 -25.04 -11.65
N GLU A 58 -7.22 -26.18 -11.98
CA GLU A 58 -5.86 -26.56 -11.55
C GLU A 58 -4.85 -25.50 -11.97
N VAL A 59 -4.83 -25.13 -13.26
CA VAL A 59 -3.90 -24.13 -13.79
C VAL A 59 -4.15 -22.73 -13.20
N CYS A 60 -5.42 -22.36 -12.98
CA CYS A 60 -5.76 -21.08 -12.35
C CYS A 60 -5.29 -20.99 -10.90
N GLU A 61 -5.37 -22.08 -10.13
CA GLU A 61 -4.87 -22.14 -8.76
C GLU A 61 -3.35 -22.03 -8.67
N GLU A 62 -2.64 -22.55 -9.65
CA GLU A 62 -1.18 -22.51 -9.72
C GLU A 62 -0.65 -21.13 -10.14
N ILE A 63 -1.21 -20.54 -11.19
CA ILE A 63 -0.65 -19.34 -11.82
C ILE A 63 -1.23 -18.06 -11.25
N PHE A 64 -2.55 -18.02 -10.99
CA PHE A 64 -3.19 -16.74 -10.70
C PHE A 64 -3.09 -16.33 -9.23
N PRO A 65 -2.68 -15.09 -8.94
CA PRO A 65 -2.67 -14.57 -7.58
C PRO A 65 -4.11 -14.45 -7.06
N LYS A 66 -4.38 -14.99 -5.87
CA LYS A 66 -5.69 -14.89 -5.22
C LYS A 66 -5.96 -13.47 -4.71
N ILE A 67 -7.19 -13.00 -4.87
CA ILE A 67 -7.63 -11.72 -4.33
C ILE A 67 -7.65 -11.79 -2.79
N GLY A 68 -7.17 -10.73 -2.13
CA GLY A 68 -7.19 -10.64 -0.67
C GLY A 68 -6.10 -11.41 0.06
N GLN A 69 -5.31 -12.26 -0.63
CA GLN A 69 -4.10 -12.81 -0.04
C GLN A 69 -3.02 -11.72 0.04
N ARG A 70 -2.96 -11.02 1.18
CA ARG A 70 -1.72 -10.37 1.61
C ARG A 70 -0.68 -11.48 1.72
N LYS A 71 0.27 -11.51 0.78
CA LYS A 71 1.49 -12.30 1.00
C LYS A 71 2.10 -11.77 2.29
N THR A 72 2.03 -12.55 3.36
CA THR A 72 2.92 -12.45 4.52
C THR A 72 4.31 -12.92 4.10
N LYS A 73 4.83 -12.37 3.00
CA LYS A 73 6.25 -12.39 2.74
C LYS A 73 6.75 -11.10 3.35
N ALA A 74 7.50 -11.26 4.44
CA ALA A 74 8.10 -10.24 5.27
C ALA A 74 9.01 -9.32 4.46
N ASN A 75 8.42 -8.40 3.71
CA ASN A 75 9.06 -7.17 3.28
C ASN A 75 8.15 -6.03 3.73
N PRO A 76 8.61 -5.16 4.64
CA PRO A 76 7.85 -3.97 4.99
C PRO A 76 7.59 -3.17 3.71
N PRO A 77 6.44 -2.47 3.61
CA PRO A 77 6.16 -1.61 2.47
C PRO A 77 7.34 -0.64 2.26
N PRO A 78 7.78 -0.40 1.01
CA PRO A 78 8.84 0.57 0.74
C PRO A 78 8.29 1.94 1.11
N GLY A 79 8.64 2.43 2.30
CA GLY A 79 8.08 3.67 2.83
C GLY A 79 7.86 3.70 4.34
N ARG A 80 8.02 2.58 5.06
CA ARG A 80 8.34 2.64 6.48
C ARG A 80 9.70 2.02 6.71
N LEU A 81 10.73 2.84 6.49
CA LEU A 81 11.95 2.65 7.25
C LEU A 81 11.53 2.61 8.73
N PRO A 82 12.02 1.66 9.55
CA PRO A 82 11.84 1.78 10.98
C PRO A 82 12.29 3.18 11.38
N ASP A 83 11.62 3.82 12.35
CA ASP A 83 12.02 5.13 12.88
C ASP A 83 13.45 4.99 13.44
N THR A 84 14.45 5.14 12.58
CA THR A 84 15.85 5.05 12.94
C THR A 84 16.27 6.44 13.32
N LEU A 85 16.53 6.62 14.61
CA LEU A 85 17.12 7.83 15.13
C LEU A 85 18.45 8.10 14.43
N LEU A 86 18.79 9.39 14.29
CA LEU A 86 19.97 9.82 13.57
C LEU A 86 21.23 9.25 14.22
N ARG A 87 22.25 8.97 13.40
CA ARG A 87 23.57 8.57 13.90
C ARG A 87 24.52 9.75 13.83
N ASN A 88 25.38 9.89 14.84
CA ASN A 88 26.46 10.86 14.81
C ASN A 88 27.60 10.39 13.89
N SER A 89 28.61 11.24 13.69
CA SER A 89 29.81 10.93 12.89
C SER A 89 30.64 9.75 13.42
N GLU A 90 30.45 9.36 14.68
CA GLU A 90 31.08 8.21 15.32
C GLU A 90 30.26 6.91 15.15
N GLY A 91 29.11 6.98 14.45
CA GLY A 91 28.23 5.86 14.19
C GLY A 91 27.27 5.52 15.35
N LYS A 92 27.25 6.30 16.43
CA LYS A 92 26.35 6.13 17.57
C LYS A 92 24.95 6.68 17.26
N THR A 93 23.93 5.87 17.52
CA THR A 93 22.52 6.28 17.43
C THR A 93 22.18 7.27 18.54
N LEU A 94 21.61 8.42 18.16
CA LEU A 94 21.18 9.50 19.05
C LEU A 94 19.81 9.20 19.65
N SER A 95 19.49 9.78 20.80
CA SER A 95 18.12 9.81 21.33
C SER A 95 17.21 10.71 20.46
N PRO A 96 15.87 10.65 20.62
CA PRO A 96 14.95 11.55 19.90
C PRO A 96 15.27 13.04 20.13
N HIS A 97 15.61 13.40 21.37
CA HIS A 97 15.95 14.78 21.73
C HIS A 97 17.27 15.22 21.09
N GLU A 98 18.32 14.38 21.16
CA GLU A 98 19.60 14.67 20.53
C GLU A 98 19.50 14.72 19.00
N SER A 99 18.66 13.86 18.41
CA SER A 99 18.38 13.87 16.97
C SER A 99 17.71 15.18 16.55
N ALA A 100 16.68 15.62 17.28
CA ALA A 100 16.01 16.89 17.01
C ALA A 100 16.97 18.08 17.14
N LYS A 101 17.82 18.07 18.18
CA LYS A 101 18.85 19.11 18.39
C LYS A 101 19.88 19.13 17.26
N LEU A 102 20.33 17.96 16.79
CA LEU A 102 21.24 17.86 15.65
C LEU A 102 20.62 18.46 14.38
N LEU A 103 19.34 18.15 14.11
CA LEU A 103 18.62 18.70 12.96
C LEU A 103 18.48 20.23 13.04
N ALA A 104 18.09 20.74 14.21
CA ALA A 104 17.95 22.19 14.43
C ALA A 104 19.28 22.91 14.12
N ASN A 105 20.39 22.42 14.68
CA ASN A 105 21.72 23.00 14.45
C ASN A 105 22.20 22.85 13.00
N THR A 106 21.75 21.81 12.29
CA THR A 106 22.16 21.55 10.89
C THR A 106 21.41 22.45 9.91
N PHE A 107 20.11 22.62 10.09
CA PHE A 107 19.27 23.42 9.19
C PHE A 107 19.24 24.91 9.55
N TYR A 108 19.48 25.26 10.82
CA TYR A 108 19.42 26.63 11.34
C TYR A 108 20.63 26.94 12.24
N PRO A 109 21.86 26.97 11.68
CA PRO A 109 23.07 27.22 12.46
C PRO A 109 23.13 28.63 13.07
N ASP A 110 22.42 29.59 12.47
CA ASP A 110 22.37 30.98 12.93
C ASP A 110 21.27 31.24 13.97
N ASP A 111 20.45 30.23 14.30
CA ASP A 111 19.40 30.37 15.31
C ASP A 111 20.03 30.46 16.72
N SER A 112 20.22 31.69 17.18
CA SER A 112 20.84 32.02 18.46
C SER A 112 19.95 32.92 19.31
N VAL A 113 20.01 32.77 20.63
CA VAL A 113 19.33 33.68 21.56
C VAL A 113 19.80 35.13 21.42
N SER A 114 21.04 35.34 20.95
CA SER A 114 21.58 36.68 20.74
C SER A 114 20.96 37.41 19.55
N THR A 115 20.40 36.68 18.58
CA THR A 115 19.68 37.23 17.42
C THR A 115 18.18 37.34 17.65
N ASP A 116 17.68 36.93 18.82
CA ASP A 116 16.25 36.92 19.12
C ASP A 116 15.70 38.35 19.23
N MET A 117 14.81 38.71 18.31
CA MET A 117 13.89 39.83 18.45
C MET A 117 12.94 39.63 19.64
N PRO A 118 12.33 40.70 20.20
CA PRO A 118 11.52 40.60 21.43
C PRO A 118 10.36 39.58 21.40
N PHE A 119 9.84 39.23 20.22
CA PHE A 119 8.81 38.21 20.09
C PHE A 119 9.36 36.78 20.10
N HIS A 120 10.60 36.56 19.64
CA HIS A 120 11.28 35.27 19.72
C HIS A 120 11.56 34.93 21.18
N ILE A 121 12.08 35.89 21.96
CA ILE A 121 12.34 35.76 23.40
C ILE A 121 11.07 35.29 24.14
N ARG A 122 9.95 36.03 23.99
CA ARG A 122 8.67 35.66 24.62
C ARG A 122 8.16 34.28 24.21
N THR A 123 8.43 33.87 22.97
CA THR A 123 8.01 32.55 22.47
C THR A 123 8.86 31.44 23.11
N ARG A 124 10.17 31.66 23.24
CA ARG A 124 11.12 30.74 23.87
C ARG A 124 10.79 30.54 25.36
N GLU A 125 10.61 31.64 26.11
CA GLU A 125 10.19 31.61 27.51
C GLU A 125 8.89 30.81 27.71
N ARG A 126 7.89 31.03 26.83
CA ARG A 126 6.60 30.34 26.91
C ARG A 126 6.70 28.82 26.68
N ILE A 127 7.68 28.37 25.89
CA ILE A 127 7.88 26.96 25.54
C ILE A 127 8.76 26.26 26.58
N GLU A 128 9.79 26.94 27.10
CA GLU A 128 10.67 26.39 28.14
C GLU A 128 9.92 26.17 29.46
N ASP A 129 8.98 27.06 29.82
CA ASP A 129 8.23 26.99 31.08
C ASP A 129 7.01 26.04 31.07
N LYS A 130 6.64 25.42 29.93
CA LYS A 130 5.42 24.60 29.85
C LYS A 130 5.68 23.12 29.53
N PRO A 131 5.17 22.18 30.34
CA PRO A 131 5.12 20.78 29.94
C PRO A 131 4.25 20.62 28.69
N VAL A 132 4.69 19.75 27.78
CA VAL A 132 4.13 19.49 26.43
C VAL A 132 2.64 19.14 26.45
N GLU A 133 2.11 18.75 27.61
CA GLU A 133 0.70 18.49 27.89
C GLU A 133 -0.24 19.64 27.52
N GLY A 134 0.21 20.90 27.55
CA GLY A 134 -0.64 22.06 27.22
C GLY A 134 -0.89 22.28 25.72
N LEU A 135 -0.30 21.47 24.85
CA LEU A 135 -0.43 21.55 23.38
C LEU A 135 -1.18 20.36 22.77
N ARG A 136 -1.67 19.42 23.59
CA ARG A 136 -2.53 18.35 23.10
C ARG A 136 -3.86 18.95 22.63
N LEU A 137 -4.11 18.87 21.33
CA LEU A 137 -5.47 18.97 20.80
C LEU A 137 -6.34 17.94 21.54
N SER A 138 -7.60 18.27 21.81
CA SER A 138 -8.56 17.30 22.35
C SER A 138 -8.55 16.04 21.48
N GLU A 139 -8.75 14.85 22.06
CA GLU A 139 -8.80 13.59 21.29
C GLU A 139 -9.84 13.66 20.15
N ASP A 140 -10.86 14.50 20.31
CA ASP A 140 -11.92 14.72 19.34
C ASP A 140 -11.65 15.88 18.35
N ASP A 141 -10.56 16.63 18.51
CA ASP A 141 -10.29 17.81 17.67
C ASP A 141 -9.31 17.44 16.54
N PRO A 142 -9.79 17.27 15.30
CA PRO A 142 -8.93 16.90 14.20
C PRO A 142 -7.88 17.99 13.95
N PRO A 143 -6.70 17.65 13.44
CA PRO A 143 -5.60 18.60 13.21
C PRO A 143 -5.86 19.58 12.05
N PHE A 144 -7.11 19.67 11.59
CA PHE A 144 -7.57 20.59 10.55
C PHE A 144 -8.97 21.08 10.90
N THR A 145 -9.22 22.33 10.57
CA THR A 145 -10.51 22.98 10.77
C THR A 145 -11.52 22.51 9.74
N ARG A 146 -12.82 22.56 10.10
CA ARG A 146 -13.93 22.29 9.16
C ARG A 146 -13.90 23.17 7.91
N VAL A 147 -13.24 24.33 7.96
CA VAL A 147 -13.05 25.25 6.83
C VAL A 147 -12.03 24.70 5.84
N GLU A 148 -10.88 24.23 6.34
CA GLU A 148 -9.84 23.59 5.51
C GLU A 148 -10.39 22.35 4.80
N LEU A 149 -11.17 21.51 5.51
CA LEU A 149 -11.83 20.35 4.90
C LEU A 149 -12.76 20.76 3.74
N LYS A 150 -13.57 21.81 3.92
CA LYS A 150 -14.46 22.31 2.88
C LYS A 150 -13.71 22.88 1.68
N ALA A 151 -12.56 23.54 1.91
CA ALA A 151 -11.73 24.06 0.83
C ALA A 151 -11.18 22.93 -0.05
N VAL A 152 -10.65 21.86 0.56
CA VAL A 152 -10.13 20.68 -0.14
C VAL A 152 -11.25 19.97 -0.91
N LEU A 153 -12.42 19.77 -0.30
CA LEU A 153 -13.56 19.13 -0.99
C LEU A 153 -14.05 19.93 -2.21
N ARG A 154 -13.94 21.27 -2.17
CA ARG A 154 -14.29 22.12 -3.30
C ARG A 154 -13.28 22.00 -4.45
N GLU A 155 -12.00 21.83 -4.12
CA GLU A 155 -10.94 21.64 -5.11
C GLU A 155 -10.98 20.26 -5.78
N LEU A 156 -11.44 19.23 -5.04
CA LEU A 156 -11.62 17.86 -5.50
C LEU A 156 -12.91 17.64 -6.32
N ASN A 157 -13.48 18.70 -6.89
CA ASN A 157 -14.68 18.62 -7.73
C ASN A 157 -14.50 17.61 -8.88
N PRO A 158 -15.42 16.64 -9.08
CA PRO A 158 -15.30 15.59 -10.10
C PRO A 158 -15.37 16.11 -11.55
N LYS A 159 -15.64 17.41 -11.74
CA LYS A 159 -15.54 18.06 -13.06
C LYS A 159 -14.08 18.26 -13.51
N ARG A 160 -13.11 18.35 -12.60
CA ARG A 160 -11.68 18.52 -12.93
C ARG A 160 -10.99 17.23 -13.41
N LEU A 161 -11.65 16.07 -13.30
CA LEU A 161 -11.14 14.77 -13.76
C LEU A 161 -11.46 14.46 -15.23
N ARG A 162 -12.20 15.32 -15.95
CA ARG A 162 -12.59 15.09 -17.35
C ARG A 162 -11.75 15.85 -18.39
N ASP A 163 -10.92 16.80 -17.98
CA ASP A 163 -10.16 17.67 -18.92
C ASP A 163 -8.64 17.37 -18.95
N GLN A 164 -8.19 16.19 -18.51
CA GLN A 164 -6.77 15.78 -18.63
C GLN A 164 -6.54 14.57 -19.55
N THR A 165 -7.53 14.23 -20.39
CA THR A 165 -7.37 13.27 -21.48
C THR A 165 -7.86 13.88 -22.79
N ALA A 166 -7.05 14.75 -23.39
CA ALA A 166 -7.09 15.12 -24.79
C ALA A 166 -5.68 15.56 -25.22
#